data_AF-A0A259RLR9-F1
#
_entry.id   AF-A0A259RLR9-F1
#
_cell.length_a   1.000
_cell.length_b   1.000
_cell.length_c   1.000
_cell.angle_alpha   90.00
_cell.angle_beta   90.00
_cell.angle_gamma   90.00
#
_symmetry.space_group_name_H-M   'P 1'
#
loop_
_entity.id
_entity.type
_entity.pdbx_description
1 polymer ?
#
loop_
_entity_poly.entity_id
_entity_poly.type
_entity_poly.pdbx_seq_one_letter_code
_entity_poly.pdbx_strand_id
1 'polypeptide(L)'
;MIFNAPSAVRFKLTILAGMVLGASTLAGCSYIPFISSDEPVNRAAKLDVPPAFTPPSPRAELAVPEIASARAAQAAARTEGSGVLVSGTGVKVMGGPDSRYLAVDAKPDTVWPKLQNFLQDEGYIVKKIEPGVGMIETDWTGTQSADQNGFDLMSFLKIAKDTFFKPDHIQKVRIRIENGESKDQTLVFVTSKKMDLTGEKPYFPGDDESSFKYANAKADPALTADMLARLTAYLSGKTEAESRALVAASFAPRSKIIFNKDKDERYLIVSQAYPQVWNRLGLALDRLGFNPVKSNQKDGEITVTHPYPQSFYADGAIRGAKVDMKQKMSMQLTLKVLPQKDGSTRIDVSKISVAGGTLPDDRYAVLSKINEQME
;
A
#
# COMPACT_ATOMS: atom_id res chain seq x y z
N MET A 1 -80.68 -17.19 -0.94
CA MET A 1 -80.18 -17.85 -2.16
C MET A 1 -78.92 -18.61 -1.73
N ILE A 2 -79.05 -19.92 -1.45
CA ILE A 2 -78.63 -21.04 -2.32
C ILE A 2 -77.09 -21.05 -2.45
N PHE A 3 -76.29 -22.06 -2.07
CA PHE A 3 -76.44 -23.39 -1.48
C PHE A 3 -75.01 -23.86 -1.06
N ASN A 4 -74.91 -24.64 0.02
CA ASN A 4 -73.96 -25.74 0.31
C ASN A 4 -72.41 -25.64 0.22
N ALA A 5 -71.79 -26.01 1.35
CA ALA A 5 -70.48 -26.69 1.47
C ALA A 5 -70.57 -28.16 0.99
N PRO A 6 -69.63 -29.09 1.28
CA PRO A 6 -68.16 -29.06 1.46
C PRO A 6 -67.48 -30.15 0.56
N SER A 7 -66.14 -30.25 0.54
CA SER A 7 -65.50 -31.55 0.25
C SER A 7 -64.03 -31.61 0.66
N ALA A 8 -63.80 -32.31 1.78
CA ALA A 8 -62.52 -32.96 2.08
C ALA A 8 -62.35 -34.19 1.19
N VAL A 9 -61.14 -34.45 0.70
CA VAL A 9 -60.74 -35.78 0.21
C VAL A 9 -59.43 -36.18 0.88
N ARG A 10 -59.52 -37.20 1.74
CA ARG A 10 -58.42 -38.05 2.17
C ARG A 10 -58.32 -39.22 1.20
N PHE A 11 -57.12 -39.59 0.74
CA PHE A 11 -56.82 -40.93 0.21
C PHE A 11 -55.32 -41.19 0.43
N LYS A 12 -54.96 -41.92 1.49
CA LYS A 12 -54.67 -43.36 1.56
C LYS A 12 -53.25 -43.75 1.12
N LEU A 13 -52.49 -44.10 2.16
CA LEU A 13 -51.40 -45.06 2.24
C LEU A 13 -51.57 -46.26 1.29
N THR A 14 -50.52 -46.60 0.53
CA THR A 14 -50.28 -47.97 0.07
C THR A 14 -48.79 -48.28 0.05
N ILE A 15 -48.48 -49.41 0.67
CA ILE A 15 -47.20 -50.06 0.93
C ILE A 15 -46.77 -50.84 -0.31
N LEU A 16 -45.48 -50.79 -0.67
CA LEU A 16 -44.72 -51.86 -1.36
C LEU A 16 -43.24 -51.55 -1.09
N ALA A 17 -42.55 -52.16 -0.11
CA ALA A 17 -42.03 -53.54 -0.09
C ALA A 17 -41.23 -53.88 -1.37
N GLY A 18 -39.89 -53.83 -1.26
CA GLY A 18 -38.97 -54.14 -2.36
C GLY A 18 -37.51 -54.13 -1.93
N MET A 19 -37.16 -55.05 -1.05
CA MET A 19 -35.81 -55.42 -0.60
C MET A 19 -34.98 -55.97 -1.76
N VAL A 20 -33.81 -55.40 -2.04
CA VAL A 20 -32.68 -56.13 -2.64
C VAL A 20 -31.38 -55.68 -1.98
N LEU A 21 -30.85 -56.57 -1.14
CA LEU A 21 -29.46 -56.60 -0.70
C LEU A 21 -28.55 -56.90 -1.88
N GLY A 22 -27.46 -56.15 -2.00
CA GLY A 22 -26.37 -56.43 -2.94
C GLY A 22 -25.03 -56.04 -2.31
N ALA A 23 -24.62 -56.77 -1.28
CA ALA A 23 -23.25 -56.74 -0.78
C ALA A 23 -22.37 -57.61 -1.69
N SER A 24 -21.29 -57.04 -2.22
CA SER A 24 -20.20 -57.80 -2.83
C SER A 24 -18.88 -57.12 -2.49
N THR A 25 -18.23 -57.66 -1.48
CA THR A 25 -16.83 -57.46 -1.15
C THR A 25 -15.97 -58.14 -2.20
N LEU A 26 -15.05 -57.40 -2.82
CA LEU A 26 -13.87 -57.98 -3.45
C LEU A 26 -12.63 -57.24 -2.93
N ALA A 27 -11.86 -57.97 -2.14
CA ALA A 27 -10.48 -57.66 -1.82
C ALA A 27 -9.63 -57.84 -3.08
N GLY A 28 -8.73 -56.89 -3.31
CA GLY A 28 -7.75 -56.94 -4.40
C GLY A 28 -6.49 -56.18 -3.99
N CYS A 29 -5.64 -56.83 -3.20
CA CYS A 29 -4.25 -56.45 -3.03
C CYS A 29 -3.47 -56.88 -4.28
N SER A 30 -2.73 -55.98 -4.91
CA SER A 30 -1.65 -56.35 -5.82
C SER A 30 -0.49 -55.36 -5.66
N TYR A 31 0.47 -55.82 -4.85
CA TYR A 31 1.86 -55.40 -4.79
C TYR A 31 2.57 -55.95 -6.04
N ILE A 32 3.28 -55.10 -6.80
CA ILE A 32 4.27 -55.54 -7.80
C ILE A 32 5.55 -54.70 -7.66
N PRO A 33 6.73 -55.32 -7.73
CA PRO A 33 8.01 -54.79 -7.27
C PRO A 33 8.91 -54.31 -8.42
N PHE A 34 10.01 -53.66 -8.04
CA PHE A 34 11.32 -53.66 -8.72
C PHE A 34 11.39 -53.15 -10.18
N ILE A 35 12.11 -52.04 -10.38
CA ILE A 35 13.28 -51.96 -11.27
C ILE A 35 14.12 -50.76 -10.80
N SER A 36 15.25 -51.07 -10.19
CA SER A 36 16.41 -50.20 -10.12
C SER A 36 17.07 -50.26 -11.50
N SER A 37 17.12 -49.14 -12.22
CA SER A 37 17.96 -49.00 -13.40
C SER A 37 18.97 -47.89 -13.11
N ASP A 38 20.11 -48.35 -12.60
CA ASP A 38 21.38 -47.66 -12.55
C ASP A 38 21.94 -47.69 -13.99
N GLU A 39 21.96 -46.55 -14.67
CA GLU A 39 22.65 -46.41 -15.96
C GLU A 39 23.38 -45.05 -16.05
N PRO A 40 24.58 -45.03 -16.65
CA PRO A 40 25.63 -44.08 -16.33
C PRO A 40 25.53 -42.73 -17.05
N VAL A 41 25.95 -41.68 -16.33
CA VAL A 41 26.21 -40.33 -16.81
C VAL A 41 27.19 -40.36 -17.99
N ASN A 42 26.69 -40.10 -19.20
CA ASN A 42 27.53 -39.82 -20.38
C ASN A 42 27.70 -38.32 -20.58
N ARG A 43 28.98 -37.93 -20.62
CA ARG A 43 29.50 -36.56 -20.76
C ARG A 43 29.06 -35.93 -22.07
N ALA A 44 28.89 -34.61 -21.98
CA ALA A 44 28.63 -33.64 -23.03
C ALA A 44 29.31 -33.95 -24.38
N ALA A 45 28.49 -33.95 -25.44
CA ALA A 45 28.96 -33.73 -26.80
C ALA A 45 29.42 -32.26 -26.92
N LYS A 46 30.71 -32.07 -27.24
CA LYS A 46 31.24 -30.78 -27.68
C LYS A 46 30.68 -30.49 -29.07
N LEU A 47 29.88 -29.44 -29.20
CA LEU A 47 29.66 -28.79 -30.49
C LEU A 47 30.76 -27.75 -30.71
N ASP A 48 31.49 -27.89 -31.82
CA ASP A 48 32.38 -26.87 -32.35
C ASP A 48 31.56 -25.65 -32.82
N VAL A 49 31.83 -24.50 -32.22
CA VAL A 49 31.28 -23.20 -32.60
C VAL A 49 32.34 -22.48 -33.45
N PRO A 50 32.05 -22.09 -34.71
CA PRO A 50 33.01 -21.41 -35.55
C PRO A 50 33.34 -20.00 -35.02
N PRO A 51 34.59 -19.52 -35.19
CA PRO A 51 35.05 -18.29 -34.59
C PRO A 51 34.68 -17.11 -35.48
N ALA A 52 33.60 -16.42 -35.14
CA ALA A 52 33.45 -14.97 -35.31
C ALA A 52 31.99 -14.60 -35.03
N PHE A 53 31.73 -14.10 -33.83
CA PHE A 53 30.96 -12.89 -33.60
C PHE A 53 31.21 -12.52 -32.14
N THR A 54 31.84 -11.37 -31.92
CA THR A 54 31.99 -10.77 -30.59
C THR A 54 30.78 -9.86 -30.38
N PRO A 55 29.76 -10.23 -29.61
CA PRO A 55 28.77 -9.27 -29.16
C PRO A 55 29.35 -8.43 -28.00
N PRO A 56 28.96 -7.15 -27.88
CA PRO A 56 29.51 -6.24 -26.88
C PRO A 56 29.14 -6.69 -25.46
N SER A 57 30.12 -6.57 -24.55
CA SER A 57 30.03 -6.89 -23.13
C SER A 57 28.98 -6.04 -22.40
N PRO A 58 27.93 -6.61 -21.79
CA PRO A 58 27.19 -5.95 -20.73
C PRO A 58 27.78 -6.40 -19.39
N ARG A 59 28.68 -5.59 -18.82
CA ARG A 59 28.99 -5.65 -17.39
C ARG A 59 28.48 -4.37 -16.73
N ALA A 60 27.38 -4.48 -16.00
CA ALA A 60 27.21 -4.00 -14.63
C ALA A 60 25.77 -4.28 -14.13
N GLU A 61 25.63 -5.42 -13.46
CA GLU A 61 24.83 -5.63 -12.23
C GLU A 61 23.30 -5.42 -12.25
N LEU A 62 22.57 -6.44 -12.73
CA LEU A 62 21.31 -6.88 -12.12
C LEU A 62 21.57 -8.26 -11.52
N ALA A 63 22.07 -8.30 -10.28
CA ALA A 63 22.17 -9.53 -9.52
C ALA A 63 20.78 -9.93 -9.02
N VAL A 64 20.08 -10.77 -9.79
CA VAL A 64 18.88 -11.48 -9.34
C VAL A 64 19.34 -12.73 -8.59
N PRO A 65 18.97 -12.94 -7.31
CA PRO A 65 19.32 -14.17 -6.60
C PRO A 65 18.54 -15.36 -7.16
N GLU A 66 19.23 -16.49 -7.29
CA GLU A 66 18.65 -17.79 -7.63
C GLU A 66 17.89 -18.32 -6.40
N ILE A 67 16.57 -18.08 -6.37
CA ILE A 67 15.72 -18.62 -5.31
C ILE A 67 15.47 -20.08 -5.62
N ALA A 68 16.23 -20.94 -4.95
CA ALA A 68 16.00 -22.38 -4.90
C ALA A 68 14.52 -22.67 -4.60
N SER A 69 13.95 -23.63 -5.33
CA SER A 69 12.52 -23.95 -5.39
C SER A 69 11.76 -23.77 -4.07
N ALA A 70 10.83 -22.82 -4.05
CA ALA A 70 9.96 -22.46 -2.91
C ALA A 70 9.18 -23.65 -2.30
N ARG A 71 9.04 -24.75 -3.03
CA ARG A 71 8.34 -25.96 -2.58
C ARG A 71 9.15 -26.81 -1.59
N ALA A 72 10.48 -26.74 -1.65
CA ALA A 72 11.35 -27.46 -0.69
C ALA A 72 11.49 -26.70 0.64
N ALA A 73 11.47 -25.36 0.60
CA ALA A 73 11.52 -24.52 1.80
C ALA A 73 10.21 -24.55 2.62
N GLN A 74 9.06 -24.80 1.98
CA GLN A 74 7.76 -24.95 2.63
C GLN A 74 7.68 -26.16 3.59
N ALA A 75 8.52 -27.18 3.41
CA ALA A 75 8.55 -28.35 4.29
C ALA A 75 9.45 -28.13 5.54
N ALA A 76 10.43 -27.23 5.46
CA ALA A 76 11.39 -26.98 6.54
C ALA A 76 10.95 -25.88 7.53
N ALA A 77 10.00 -25.01 7.16
CA ALA A 77 9.53 -23.89 7.98
C ALA A 77 8.50 -24.27 9.07
N ARG A 78 8.33 -25.55 9.40
CA ARG A 78 7.31 -26.03 10.34
C ARG A 78 7.74 -26.05 11.81
N THR A 79 8.93 -25.57 12.13
CA THR A 79 9.42 -25.56 13.51
C THR A 79 10.23 -24.29 13.74
N GLU A 80 9.81 -23.46 14.71
CA GLU A 80 10.41 -22.17 15.14
C GLU A 80 10.06 -20.97 14.24
N GLY A 81 9.48 -19.84 14.66
CA GLY A 81 9.04 -19.31 15.95
C GLY A 81 8.75 -17.81 15.76
N SER A 82 7.58 -17.32 16.22
CA SER A 82 7.13 -15.91 16.25
C SER A 82 7.21 -15.09 14.95
N GLY A 83 6.05 -14.61 14.48
CA GLY A 83 5.93 -13.66 13.37
C GLY A 83 6.72 -12.36 13.55
N VAL A 84 7.10 -12.03 14.78
CA VAL A 84 7.86 -10.83 15.15
C VAL A 84 9.33 -10.97 14.71
N LEU A 85 9.91 -9.92 14.12
CA LEU A 85 11.38 -9.88 13.91
C LEU A 85 12.09 -10.01 15.27
N VAL A 86 13.35 -10.44 15.31
CA VAL A 86 14.09 -10.52 16.59
C VAL A 86 13.95 -9.18 17.32
N SER A 87 13.55 -9.22 18.59
CA SER A 87 13.29 -8.03 19.41
C SER A 87 14.44 -7.03 19.26
N GLY A 88 14.18 -5.88 18.61
CA GLY A 88 15.19 -4.86 18.31
C GLY A 88 15.40 -4.52 16.84
N THR A 89 14.78 -5.23 15.89
CA THR A 89 14.81 -4.80 14.48
C THR A 89 14.06 -3.48 14.28
N GLY A 90 14.74 -2.46 13.75
CA GLY A 90 14.16 -1.16 13.48
C GLY A 90 13.14 -1.22 12.35
N VAL A 91 11.87 -0.95 12.65
CA VAL A 91 10.81 -0.74 11.65
C VAL A 91 10.41 0.74 11.69
N LYS A 92 10.54 1.42 10.55
CA LYS A 92 10.23 2.85 10.40
C LYS A 92 9.25 3.04 9.27
N VAL A 93 8.21 3.85 9.50
CA VAL A 93 7.31 4.29 8.42
C VAL A 93 7.98 5.45 7.69
N MET A 94 8.14 5.32 6.38
CA MET A 94 8.85 6.25 5.50
C MET A 94 7.99 6.60 4.28
N GLY A 95 8.42 7.56 3.46
CA GLY A 95 7.75 7.93 2.20
C GLY A 95 6.67 9.02 2.33
N GLY A 96 6.14 9.49 1.19
CA GLY A 96 5.19 10.62 1.10
C GLY A 96 3.71 10.23 1.37
N PRO A 97 2.76 11.18 1.35
CA PRO A 97 1.33 10.87 1.46
C PRO A 97 0.87 9.75 0.52
N ASP A 98 1.35 9.77 -0.72
CA ASP A 98 0.95 8.83 -1.78
C ASP A 98 1.86 7.58 -1.90
N SER A 99 2.94 7.51 -1.12
CA SER A 99 3.99 6.49 -1.31
C SER A 99 4.63 6.07 0.01
N ARG A 100 3.80 5.74 1.02
CA ARG A 100 4.33 5.18 2.28
C ARG A 100 4.83 3.76 2.11
N TYR A 101 5.91 3.47 2.82
CA TYR A 101 6.50 2.16 2.94
C TYR A 101 7.13 1.98 4.32
N LEU A 102 7.41 0.73 4.68
CA LEU A 102 8.18 0.41 5.87
C LEU A 102 9.65 0.25 5.48
N ALA A 103 10.54 0.98 6.12
CA ALA A 103 11.96 0.64 6.14
C ALA A 103 12.19 -0.32 7.31
N VAL A 104 12.59 -1.55 6.99
CA VAL A 104 12.84 -2.62 7.95
C VAL A 104 14.33 -2.90 7.96
N ASP A 105 14.96 -2.77 9.12
CA ASP A 105 16.41 -3.00 9.31
C ASP A 105 16.72 -4.51 9.37
N ALA A 106 16.30 -5.25 8.35
CA ALA A 106 16.63 -6.65 8.09
C ALA A 106 16.75 -6.92 6.58
N LYS A 107 17.44 -8.00 6.22
CA LYS A 107 17.64 -8.44 4.82
C LYS A 107 16.33 -8.95 4.19
N PRO A 108 16.17 -8.85 2.86
CA PRO A 108 14.99 -9.35 2.15
C PRO A 108 14.65 -10.80 2.47
N ASP A 109 15.65 -11.68 2.53
CA ASP A 109 15.47 -13.12 2.82
C ASP A 109 14.90 -13.38 4.23
N THR A 110 15.09 -12.44 5.16
CA THR A 110 14.52 -12.50 6.51
C THR A 110 13.10 -11.91 6.55
N VAL A 111 12.86 -10.85 5.80
CA VAL A 111 11.56 -10.15 5.78
C VAL A 111 10.53 -10.92 4.97
N TRP A 112 10.91 -11.46 3.82
CA TRP A 112 10.02 -12.16 2.88
C TRP A 112 9.15 -13.27 3.48
N PRO A 113 9.69 -14.26 4.23
CA PRO A 113 8.86 -15.28 4.86
C PRO A 113 7.92 -14.68 5.92
N LYS A 114 8.32 -13.62 6.62
CA LYS A 114 7.46 -12.95 7.61
C LYS A 114 6.25 -12.28 6.97
N LEU A 115 6.40 -11.71 5.78
CA LEU A 115 5.28 -11.13 5.01
C LEU A 115 4.25 -12.19 4.61
N GLN A 116 4.70 -13.38 4.22
CA GLN A 116 3.81 -14.48 3.88
C GLN A 116 3.07 -15.01 5.12
N ASN A 117 3.78 -15.20 6.23
CA ASN A 117 3.19 -15.61 7.50
C ASN A 117 2.15 -14.58 7.98
N PHE A 118 2.47 -13.28 7.90
CA PHE A 118 1.54 -12.21 8.23
C PHE A 118 0.23 -12.32 7.44
N LEU A 119 0.32 -12.47 6.11
CA LEU A 119 -0.87 -12.60 5.27
C LEU A 119 -1.69 -13.85 5.64
N GLN A 120 -1.01 -14.96 5.95
CA GLN A 120 -1.66 -16.19 6.38
C GLN A 120 -2.35 -16.05 7.74
N ASP A 121 -1.68 -15.44 8.72
CA ASP A 121 -2.20 -15.21 10.07
C ASP A 121 -3.42 -14.27 10.05
N GLU A 122 -3.41 -13.28 9.15
CA GLU A 122 -4.54 -12.39 8.88
C GLU A 122 -5.65 -13.04 8.01
N GLY A 123 -5.47 -14.29 7.58
CA GLY A 123 -6.45 -15.04 6.80
C GLY A 123 -6.56 -14.67 5.32
N TYR A 124 -5.58 -13.96 4.76
CA TYR A 124 -5.52 -13.71 3.32
C TYR A 124 -5.06 -14.95 2.55
N ILE A 125 -5.76 -15.25 1.47
CA ILE A 125 -5.33 -16.28 0.52
C ILE A 125 -4.37 -15.62 -0.47
N VAL A 126 -3.15 -16.14 -0.57
CA VAL A 126 -2.18 -15.65 -1.55
C VAL A 126 -2.49 -16.21 -2.93
N LYS A 127 -2.75 -15.33 -3.89
CA LYS A 127 -3.09 -15.70 -5.29
C LYS A 127 -1.86 -15.74 -6.18
N LYS A 128 -0.88 -14.86 -5.92
CA LYS A 128 0.31 -14.69 -6.75
C LYS A 128 1.53 -14.36 -5.90
N ILE A 129 2.64 -15.05 -6.16
CA ILE A 129 3.94 -14.81 -5.53
C ILE A 129 4.97 -14.72 -6.66
N GLU A 130 5.68 -13.60 -6.74
CA GLU A 130 6.78 -13.36 -7.67
C GLU A 130 8.04 -12.96 -6.89
N PRO A 131 8.81 -13.95 -6.37
CA PRO A 131 9.96 -13.67 -5.53
C PRO A 131 11.07 -12.89 -6.26
N GLY A 132 11.24 -13.12 -7.57
CA GLY A 132 12.26 -12.46 -8.39
C GLY A 132 12.10 -10.94 -8.52
N VAL A 133 10.89 -10.41 -8.28
CA VAL A 133 10.62 -8.96 -8.21
C VAL A 133 10.09 -8.54 -6.84
N GLY A 134 10.19 -9.42 -5.84
CA GLY A 134 9.77 -9.17 -4.48
C GLY A 134 8.28 -8.85 -4.33
N MET A 135 7.38 -9.49 -5.10
CA MET A 135 5.93 -9.17 -5.05
C MET A 135 5.06 -10.34 -4.55
N ILE A 136 4.10 -10.03 -3.67
CA ILE A 136 3.04 -10.92 -3.20
C ILE A 136 1.69 -10.23 -3.45
N GLU A 137 0.73 -10.94 -4.05
CA GLU A 137 -0.64 -10.46 -4.20
C GLU A 137 -1.64 -11.50 -3.68
N THR A 138 -2.58 -11.02 -2.87
CA THR A 138 -3.67 -11.83 -2.32
C THR A 138 -4.80 -11.99 -3.35
N ASP A 139 -5.66 -12.98 -3.12
CA ASP A 139 -6.98 -12.96 -3.75
C ASP A 139 -7.86 -11.88 -3.10
N TRP A 140 -9.05 -11.70 -3.67
CA TRP A 140 -10.10 -10.91 -3.04
C TRP A 140 -10.62 -11.63 -1.80
N THR A 141 -10.48 -10.99 -0.64
CA THR A 141 -10.96 -11.51 0.65
C THR A 141 -11.98 -10.53 1.24
N GLY A 142 -13.07 -11.04 1.80
CA GLY A 142 -13.98 -10.22 2.60
C GLY A 142 -13.36 -9.95 3.97
N THR A 143 -12.95 -8.72 4.22
CA THR A 143 -12.40 -8.29 5.51
C THR A 143 -13.56 -7.84 6.40
N GLN A 144 -13.76 -8.46 7.57
CA GLN A 144 -14.43 -7.75 8.66
C GLN A 144 -13.46 -6.68 9.16
N SER A 145 -13.88 -5.41 9.21
CA SER A 145 -13.20 -4.42 10.05
C SER A 145 -13.16 -5.00 11.46
N ALA A 146 -11.97 -5.35 11.94
CA ALA A 146 -11.79 -5.83 13.30
C ALA A 146 -12.32 -4.76 14.26
N ASP A 147 -13.52 -4.99 14.78
CA ASP A 147 -14.02 -4.23 15.92
C ASP A 147 -13.08 -4.54 17.10
N GLN A 148 -12.88 -3.56 17.98
CA GLN A 148 -11.74 -3.43 18.92
C GLN A 148 -11.57 -4.54 19.99
N ASN A 149 -12.17 -5.72 19.81
CA ASN A 149 -12.34 -6.75 20.85
C ASN A 149 -11.66 -8.10 20.53
N GLY A 150 -10.51 -8.11 19.85
CA GLY A 150 -9.61 -9.28 19.81
C GLY A 150 -10.24 -10.55 19.25
N PHE A 151 -10.77 -10.48 18.04
CA PHE A 151 -11.52 -11.56 17.41
C PHE A 151 -10.60 -12.57 16.71
N ASP A 152 -10.68 -13.85 17.11
CA ASP A 152 -9.96 -14.96 16.48
C ASP A 152 -10.71 -15.45 15.22
N LEU A 153 -10.09 -15.21 14.06
CA LEU A 153 -10.60 -15.52 12.73
C LEU A 153 -10.85 -17.03 12.51
N MET A 154 -10.03 -17.90 13.13
CA MET A 154 -10.21 -19.36 13.00
C MET A 154 -11.40 -19.88 13.81
N SER A 155 -11.67 -19.26 14.96
CA SER A 155 -12.79 -19.63 15.83
C SER A 155 -14.14 -19.24 15.23
N PHE A 156 -14.21 -18.11 14.51
CA PHE A 156 -15.44 -17.68 13.83
C PHE A 156 -15.78 -18.53 12.59
N LEU A 157 -14.78 -18.88 11.76
CA LEU A 157 -15.00 -19.72 10.57
C LEU A 157 -15.58 -21.10 10.90
N LYS A 158 -15.31 -21.62 12.11
CA LYS A 158 -15.84 -22.90 12.59
C LYS A 158 -17.27 -22.81 13.13
N ILE A 159 -17.69 -21.65 13.61
CA ILE A 159 -18.99 -21.43 14.28
C ILE A 159 -20.05 -20.93 13.28
N ALA A 160 -19.65 -20.20 12.24
CA ALA A 160 -20.56 -19.55 11.30
C ALA A 160 -21.02 -20.43 10.12
N LYS A 161 -21.23 -21.73 10.31
CA LYS A 161 -21.78 -22.58 9.23
C LYS A 161 -23.24 -22.27 8.87
N ASP A 162 -23.99 -21.62 9.75
CA ASP A 162 -25.44 -21.37 9.55
C ASP A 162 -25.86 -19.89 9.73
N THR A 163 -24.94 -18.91 9.65
CA THR A 163 -25.32 -17.48 9.68
C THR A 163 -24.59 -16.73 8.58
N PHE A 164 -25.34 -16.43 7.51
CA PHE A 164 -24.93 -15.76 6.28
C PHE A 164 -23.85 -14.67 6.49
N PHE A 165 -22.59 -15.03 6.24
CA PHE A 165 -21.50 -14.05 6.17
C PHE A 165 -21.62 -13.26 4.86
N LYS A 166 -21.99 -11.98 4.98
CA LYS A 166 -22.11 -11.03 3.87
C LYS A 166 -21.13 -9.87 4.09
N PRO A 167 -19.94 -9.88 3.48
CA PRO A 167 -19.01 -8.77 3.59
C PRO A 167 -19.55 -7.55 2.81
N ASP A 168 -19.51 -6.39 3.43
CA ASP A 168 -19.89 -5.10 2.83
C ASP A 168 -18.91 -4.66 1.73
N HIS A 169 -17.67 -5.12 1.83
CA HIS A 169 -16.64 -4.96 0.81
C HIS A 169 -15.67 -6.13 0.79
N ILE A 170 -15.00 -6.32 -0.35
CA ILE A 170 -13.85 -7.21 -0.49
C ILE A 170 -12.58 -6.39 -0.74
N GLN A 171 -11.47 -6.88 -0.22
CA GLN A 171 -10.16 -6.26 -0.31
C GLN A 171 -9.19 -7.19 -1.03
N LYS A 172 -8.33 -6.60 -1.86
CA LYS A 172 -7.14 -7.24 -2.41
C LYS A 172 -5.92 -6.46 -1.98
N VAL A 173 -4.90 -7.16 -1.50
CA VAL A 173 -3.65 -6.57 -1.01
C VAL A 173 -2.51 -6.99 -1.91
N ARG A 174 -1.64 -6.03 -2.22
CA ARG A 174 -0.37 -6.28 -2.89
C ARG A 174 0.76 -5.74 -2.02
N ILE A 175 1.70 -6.61 -1.70
CA ILE A 175 2.94 -6.28 -0.99
C ILE A 175 4.09 -6.39 -1.98
N ARG A 176 4.99 -5.42 -1.95
CA ARG A 176 6.22 -5.40 -2.75
C ARG A 176 7.40 -5.06 -1.87
N ILE A 177 8.52 -5.74 -2.04
CA ILE A 177 9.76 -5.43 -1.34
C ILE A 177 10.86 -4.95 -2.29
N GLU A 178 11.70 -4.07 -1.79
CA GLU A 178 12.92 -3.61 -2.47
C GLU A 178 14.09 -3.59 -1.49
N ASN A 179 15.32 -3.60 -2.01
CA ASN A 179 16.50 -3.34 -1.20
C ASN A 179 16.50 -1.88 -0.73
N GLY A 180 16.86 -1.67 0.53
CA GLY A 180 17.07 -0.34 1.10
C GLY A 180 18.43 0.26 0.74
N GLU A 181 18.76 1.38 1.39
CA GLU A 181 20.04 2.07 1.18
C GLU A 181 21.23 1.25 1.70
N SER A 182 21.00 0.39 2.68
CA SER A 182 21.99 -0.54 3.23
C SER A 182 21.63 -1.99 2.88
N LYS A 183 22.65 -2.86 2.84
CA LYS A 183 22.46 -4.31 2.56
C LYS A 183 21.59 -5.03 3.60
N ASP A 184 21.44 -4.44 4.78
CA ASP A 184 20.65 -4.98 5.89
C ASP A 184 19.32 -4.23 6.05
N GLN A 185 18.86 -3.54 5.00
CA GLN A 185 17.57 -2.85 5.01
C GLN A 185 16.69 -3.31 3.85
N THR A 186 15.42 -3.52 4.14
CA THR A 186 14.38 -3.86 3.17
C THR A 186 13.29 -2.81 3.22
N LEU A 187 12.87 -2.32 2.06
CA LEU A 187 11.73 -1.42 1.91
C LEU A 187 10.49 -2.25 1.58
N VAL A 188 9.42 -2.11 2.35
CA VAL A 188 8.17 -2.86 2.18
C VAL A 188 7.02 -1.91 1.82
N PHE A 189 6.51 -2.07 0.61
CA PHE A 189 5.41 -1.28 0.05
C PHE A 189 4.11 -2.09 0.10
N VAL A 190 3.01 -1.43 0.46
CA VAL A 190 1.69 -2.04 0.55
C VAL A 190 0.71 -1.21 -0.27
N THR A 191 -0.14 -1.87 -1.04
CA THR A 191 -1.29 -1.25 -1.71
C THR A 191 -2.52 -2.10 -1.54
N SER A 192 -3.66 -1.46 -1.28
CA SER A 192 -4.96 -2.12 -1.15
C SER A 192 -5.93 -1.62 -2.21
N LYS A 193 -6.71 -2.57 -2.75
CA LYS A 193 -7.88 -2.29 -3.58
C LYS A 193 -9.14 -2.77 -2.87
N LYS A 194 -10.22 -2.04 -3.05
CA LYS A 194 -11.55 -2.33 -2.52
C LYS A 194 -12.55 -2.55 -3.64
N MET A 195 -13.49 -3.48 -3.46
CA MET A 195 -14.74 -3.51 -4.19
C MET A 195 -15.91 -3.51 -3.19
N ASP A 196 -16.80 -2.53 -3.31
CA ASP A 196 -18.01 -2.44 -2.48
C ASP A 196 -19.07 -3.44 -2.95
N LEU A 197 -19.87 -3.96 -2.04
CA LEU A 197 -21.01 -4.79 -2.36
C LEU A 197 -22.12 -3.96 -3.04
N THR A 198 -22.60 -4.43 -4.19
CA THR A 198 -23.60 -3.74 -5.02
C THR A 198 -24.94 -4.47 -5.11
N GLY A 199 -25.00 -5.72 -4.64
CA GLY A 199 -26.24 -6.48 -4.58
C GLY A 199 -26.01 -7.98 -4.46
N GLU A 200 -27.11 -8.69 -4.28
CA GLU A 200 -27.17 -10.16 -4.33
C GLU A 200 -27.77 -10.57 -5.68
N LYS A 201 -27.28 -11.67 -6.27
CA LYS A 201 -27.97 -12.32 -7.38
C LYS A 201 -27.97 -13.84 -7.16
N PRO A 202 -29.12 -14.52 -7.27
CA PRO A 202 -29.14 -15.97 -7.29
C PRO A 202 -28.44 -16.47 -8.56
N TYR A 203 -27.71 -17.59 -8.45
CA TYR A 203 -26.94 -18.16 -9.56
C TYR A 203 -27.87 -18.59 -10.73
N PHE A 204 -29.09 -19.04 -10.40
CA PHE A 204 -30.19 -19.30 -11.33
C PHE A 204 -31.54 -18.77 -10.77
N PRO A 205 -32.55 -18.45 -11.61
CA PRO A 205 -33.89 -18.16 -11.11
C PRO A 205 -34.47 -19.40 -10.39
N GLY A 206 -34.54 -19.36 -9.05
CA GLY A 206 -35.08 -20.45 -8.23
C GLY A 206 -34.10 -21.17 -7.29
N ASP A 207 -32.82 -20.75 -7.22
CA ASP A 207 -31.87 -21.25 -6.22
C ASP A 207 -31.85 -20.39 -4.94
N ASP A 208 -31.70 -21.06 -3.79
CA ASP A 208 -31.55 -20.46 -2.45
C ASP A 208 -30.14 -19.89 -2.17
N GLU A 209 -29.14 -20.17 -3.04
CA GLU A 209 -27.78 -19.64 -2.88
C GLU A 209 -27.60 -18.27 -3.58
N SER A 210 -27.57 -17.22 -2.77
CA SER A 210 -27.25 -15.85 -3.18
C SER A 210 -25.75 -15.69 -3.46
N SER A 211 -25.36 -15.33 -4.69
CA SER A 211 -24.01 -14.84 -5.00
C SER A 211 -23.91 -13.33 -4.82
N PHE A 212 -22.77 -12.84 -4.33
CA PHE A 212 -22.53 -11.41 -4.13
C PHE A 212 -22.00 -10.74 -5.40
N LYS A 213 -22.53 -9.56 -5.72
CA LYS A 213 -22.01 -8.69 -6.79
C LYS A 213 -21.21 -7.55 -6.20
N TYR A 214 -20.00 -7.37 -6.68
CA TYR A 214 -19.13 -6.29 -6.25
C TYR A 214 -18.94 -5.23 -7.34
N ALA A 215 -18.70 -3.99 -6.92
CA ALA A 215 -18.37 -2.87 -7.79
C ALA A 215 -17.00 -3.06 -8.47
N ASN A 216 -16.65 -2.15 -9.36
CA ASN A 216 -15.29 -2.10 -9.92
C ASN A 216 -14.26 -1.84 -8.81
N ALA A 217 -13.12 -2.53 -8.90
CA ALA A 217 -12.01 -2.34 -7.98
C ALA A 217 -11.47 -0.90 -8.02
N LYS A 218 -11.33 -0.29 -6.85
CA LYS A 218 -10.72 1.03 -6.67
C LYS A 218 -9.57 0.94 -5.68
N ALA A 219 -8.55 1.80 -5.85
CA ALA A 219 -7.53 1.95 -4.82
C ALA A 219 -8.16 2.57 -3.57
N ASP A 220 -7.76 2.08 -2.40
CA ASP A 220 -8.28 2.58 -1.12
C ASP A 220 -7.11 2.92 -0.17
N PRO A 221 -6.78 4.21 -0.01
CA PRO A 221 -5.71 4.65 0.88
C PRO A 221 -5.97 4.32 2.35
N ALA A 222 -7.24 4.29 2.79
CA ALA A 222 -7.57 4.00 4.19
C ALA A 222 -7.31 2.52 4.51
N LEU A 223 -7.73 1.61 3.65
CA LEU A 223 -7.40 0.18 3.78
C LEU A 223 -5.89 -0.08 3.64
N THR A 224 -5.20 0.72 2.84
CA THR A 224 -3.74 0.65 2.72
C THR A 224 -3.05 1.08 4.02
N ALA A 225 -3.50 2.18 4.64
CA ALA A 225 -2.98 2.67 5.91
C ALA A 225 -3.22 1.67 7.05
N ASP A 226 -4.41 1.09 7.10
CA ASP A 226 -4.80 0.10 8.11
C ASP A 226 -3.94 -1.19 7.98
N MET A 227 -3.77 -1.70 6.76
CA MET A 227 -2.89 -2.83 6.48
C MET A 227 -1.43 -2.52 6.85
N LEU A 228 -0.94 -1.33 6.52
CA LEU A 228 0.41 -0.90 6.87
C LEU A 228 0.60 -0.84 8.39
N ALA A 229 -0.41 -0.42 9.15
CA ALA A 229 -0.37 -0.37 10.61
C ALA A 229 -0.34 -1.77 11.23
N ARG A 230 -1.20 -2.70 10.76
CA ARG A 230 -1.16 -4.11 11.21
C ARG A 230 0.17 -4.77 10.88
N LEU A 231 0.70 -4.55 9.67
CA LEU A 231 2.02 -5.06 9.29
C LEU A 231 3.14 -4.46 10.14
N THR A 232 3.05 -3.17 10.48
CA THR A 232 4.01 -2.51 11.38
C THR A 232 3.99 -3.12 12.78
N ALA A 233 2.81 -3.45 13.30
CA ALA A 233 2.68 -4.14 14.60
C ALA A 233 3.31 -5.53 14.54
N TYR A 234 2.99 -6.29 13.49
CA TYR A 234 3.48 -7.65 13.28
C TYR A 234 5.01 -7.72 13.16
N LEU A 235 5.61 -6.88 12.31
CA LEU A 235 7.08 -6.81 12.16
C LEU A 235 7.75 -6.15 13.38
N SER A 236 7.03 -5.20 13.97
CA SER A 236 7.25 -4.48 15.23
C SER A 236 7.59 -5.27 16.48
N GLY A 237 6.66 -6.18 16.76
CA GLY A 237 6.33 -6.57 18.13
C GLY A 237 5.62 -5.47 18.93
N LYS A 238 5.29 -4.32 18.32
CA LYS A 238 4.55 -3.23 18.96
C LYS A 238 3.07 -3.55 19.04
N THR A 239 2.35 -2.87 19.93
CA THR A 239 0.89 -2.98 19.95
C THR A 239 0.28 -2.40 18.67
N GLU A 240 -0.93 -2.85 18.33
CA GLU A 240 -1.64 -2.31 17.17
C GLU A 240 -1.94 -0.80 17.34
N ALA A 241 -2.29 -0.37 18.56
CA ALA A 241 -2.54 1.03 18.86
C ALA A 241 -1.30 1.91 18.63
N GLU A 242 -0.12 1.49 19.09
CA GLU A 242 1.13 2.21 18.83
C GLU A 242 1.47 2.24 17.33
N SER A 243 1.23 1.14 16.63
CA SER A 243 1.54 1.03 15.20
C SER A 243 0.60 1.89 14.35
N ARG A 244 -0.70 1.91 14.68
CA ARG A 244 -1.69 2.82 14.10
C ARG A 244 -1.30 4.27 14.36
N ALA A 245 -0.86 4.61 15.58
CA ALA A 245 -0.40 5.96 15.90
C ALA A 245 0.85 6.36 15.11
N LEU A 246 1.83 5.46 14.93
CA LEU A 246 3.03 5.71 14.12
C LEU A 246 2.69 5.93 12.64
N VAL A 247 1.81 5.09 12.09
CA VAL A 247 1.34 5.23 10.72
C VAL A 247 0.53 6.51 10.57
N ALA A 248 -0.41 6.81 11.47
CA ALA A 248 -1.18 8.06 11.47
C ALA A 248 -0.29 9.31 11.62
N ALA A 249 0.73 9.28 12.48
CA ALA A 249 1.70 10.37 12.59
C ALA A 249 2.48 10.58 11.29
N SER A 250 2.77 9.51 10.54
CA SER A 250 3.34 9.65 9.20
C SER A 250 2.35 10.29 8.21
N PHE A 251 1.03 10.23 8.46
CA PHE A 251 -0.05 10.95 7.74
C PHE A 251 -0.21 12.42 8.13
N ALA A 252 0.45 12.90 9.17
CA ALA A 252 0.38 14.31 9.52
C ALA A 252 1.01 15.18 8.41
N PRO A 253 0.40 16.32 8.06
CA PRO A 253 1.01 17.30 7.15
C PRO A 253 2.40 17.67 7.65
N ARG A 254 3.40 17.54 6.77
CA ARG A 254 4.79 17.86 7.13
C ARG A 254 5.02 19.35 7.28
N SER A 255 4.21 20.14 6.59
CA SER A 255 4.22 21.57 6.65
C SER A 255 2.81 22.10 6.94
N LYS A 256 2.76 23.28 7.54
CA LYS A 256 1.52 24.02 7.74
C LYS A 256 1.78 25.52 7.70
N ILE A 257 0.81 26.27 7.20
CA ILE A 257 0.84 27.73 7.26
C ILE A 257 0.35 28.17 8.62
N ILE A 258 1.13 29.04 9.27
CA ILE A 258 0.76 29.71 10.51
C ILE A 258 0.42 31.16 10.20
N PHE A 259 -0.70 31.63 10.75
CA PHE A 259 -1.07 33.03 10.77
C PHE A 259 -0.93 33.57 12.20
N ASN A 260 0.00 34.50 12.38
CA ASN A 260 0.14 35.24 13.63
C ASN A 260 -0.65 36.54 13.51
N LYS A 261 -1.84 36.57 14.13
CA LYS A 261 -2.76 37.70 14.09
C LYS A 261 -2.17 38.98 14.71
N ASP A 262 -1.34 38.84 15.75
CA ASP A 262 -0.81 39.99 16.50
C ASP A 262 0.29 40.73 15.72
N LYS A 263 0.99 40.01 14.84
CA LYS A 263 2.07 40.58 14.00
C LYS A 263 1.69 40.73 12.53
N ASP A 264 0.48 40.32 12.17
CA ASP A 264 0.01 40.17 10.78
C ASP A 264 1.01 39.40 9.90
N GLU A 265 1.63 38.37 10.48
CA GLU A 265 2.66 37.54 9.82
C GLU A 265 2.06 36.21 9.35
N ARG A 266 2.41 35.81 8.13
CA ARG A 266 2.14 34.47 7.57
C ARG A 266 3.45 33.78 7.23
N TYR A 267 3.61 32.57 7.72
CA TYR A 267 4.82 31.78 7.51
C TYR A 267 4.51 30.28 7.49
N LEU A 268 5.43 29.52 6.92
CA LEU A 268 5.36 28.06 6.93
C LEU A 268 6.15 27.50 8.11
N ILE A 269 5.59 26.51 8.80
CA ILE A 269 6.35 25.65 9.71
C ILE A 269 6.41 24.26 9.08
N VAL A 270 7.63 23.73 8.98
CA VAL A 270 7.90 22.38 8.50
C VAL A 270 8.48 21.57 9.65
N SER A 271 7.87 20.43 9.98
CA SER A 271 8.24 19.54 11.08
C SER A 271 9.47 18.69 10.76
N GLN A 272 10.53 19.33 10.28
CA GLN A 272 11.81 18.71 9.92
C GLN A 272 12.98 19.66 10.16
N ALA A 273 14.17 19.07 10.29
CA ALA A 273 15.41 19.80 10.52
C ALA A 273 15.81 20.65 9.31
N TYR A 274 16.48 21.77 9.59
CA TYR A 274 16.86 22.78 8.60
C TYR A 274 17.53 22.23 7.33
N PRO A 275 18.53 21.34 7.38
CA PRO A 275 19.16 20.83 6.14
C PRO A 275 18.19 20.09 5.21
N GLN A 276 17.21 19.36 5.78
CA GLN A 276 16.21 18.64 5.00
C GLN A 276 15.21 19.60 4.37
N VAL A 277 14.76 20.59 5.15
CA VAL A 277 13.81 21.61 4.70
C VAL A 277 14.43 22.49 3.61
N TRP A 278 15.73 22.82 3.73
CA TRP A 278 16.46 23.57 2.72
C TRP A 278 16.44 22.88 1.36
N ASN A 279 16.81 21.59 1.33
CA ASN A 279 16.84 20.81 0.09
C ASN A 279 15.44 20.62 -0.50
N ARG A 280 14.43 20.35 0.35
CA ARG A 280 13.05 20.19 -0.11
C ARG A 280 12.47 21.49 -0.65
N LEU A 281 12.74 22.62 0.00
CA LEU A 281 12.27 23.92 -0.45
C LEU A 281 12.83 24.25 -1.85
N GLY A 282 14.10 23.92 -2.12
CA GLY A 282 14.66 24.03 -3.47
C GLY A 282 13.85 23.26 -4.50
N LEU A 283 13.61 21.96 -4.26
CA LEU A 283 12.82 21.12 -5.16
C LEU A 283 11.36 21.59 -5.32
N ALA A 284 10.74 22.06 -4.24
CA ALA A 284 9.39 22.62 -4.26
C ALA A 284 9.31 23.86 -5.15
N LEU A 285 10.30 24.77 -5.05
CA LEU A 285 10.39 25.95 -5.90
C LEU A 285 10.60 25.57 -7.38
N ASP A 286 11.45 24.59 -7.66
CA ASP A 286 11.67 24.08 -9.01
C ASP A 286 10.38 23.52 -9.62
N ARG A 287 9.62 22.72 -8.86
CA ARG A 287 8.31 22.18 -9.29
C ARG A 287 7.27 23.26 -9.55
N LEU A 288 7.34 24.37 -8.82
CA LEU A 288 6.49 25.54 -9.02
C LEU A 288 6.97 26.44 -10.17
N GLY A 289 8.06 26.08 -10.87
CA GLY A 289 8.55 26.84 -12.03
C GLY A 289 9.35 28.09 -11.67
N PHE A 290 9.85 28.19 -10.43
CA PHE A 290 10.75 29.27 -10.04
C PHE A 290 12.16 29.05 -10.60
N ASN A 291 12.81 30.13 -11.00
CA ASN A 291 14.21 30.16 -11.41
C ASN A 291 15.08 30.68 -10.26
N PRO A 292 16.17 29.99 -9.88
CA PRO A 292 17.07 30.45 -8.83
C PRO A 292 17.83 31.72 -9.23
N VAL A 293 17.87 32.71 -8.34
CA VAL A 293 18.70 33.92 -8.47
C VAL A 293 19.89 33.88 -7.52
N LYS A 294 19.62 33.61 -6.24
CA LYS A 294 20.63 33.56 -5.18
C LYS A 294 20.18 32.57 -4.10
N SER A 295 21.10 31.78 -3.58
CA SER A 295 20.84 30.86 -2.48
C SER A 295 22.03 30.87 -1.53
N ASN A 296 21.80 31.17 -0.26
CA ASN A 296 22.82 31.10 0.77
C ASN A 296 22.30 30.30 1.98
N GLN A 297 22.76 29.05 2.08
CA GLN A 297 22.38 28.14 3.16
C GLN A 297 22.93 28.56 4.52
N LYS A 298 24.02 29.34 4.59
CA LYS A 298 24.52 29.85 5.86
C LYS A 298 23.63 30.95 6.41
N ASP A 299 23.15 31.83 5.52
CA ASP A 299 22.28 32.94 5.89
C ASP A 299 20.79 32.54 5.92
N GLY A 300 20.45 31.34 5.47
CA GLY A 300 19.07 30.87 5.36
C GLY A 300 18.25 31.68 4.38
N GLU A 301 18.84 32.17 3.28
CA GLU A 301 18.16 33.06 2.33
C GLU A 301 18.15 32.50 0.92
N ILE A 302 16.97 32.44 0.31
CA ILE A 302 16.75 32.00 -1.06
C ILE A 302 16.01 33.11 -1.81
N THR A 303 16.55 33.53 -2.94
CA THR A 303 15.89 34.46 -3.88
C THR A 303 15.68 33.76 -5.20
N VAL A 304 14.44 33.82 -5.69
CA VAL A 304 13.99 33.18 -6.94
C VAL A 304 13.15 34.14 -7.77
N THR A 305 12.99 33.85 -9.06
CA THR A 305 12.08 34.57 -9.96
C THR A 305 11.08 33.64 -10.63
N HIS A 306 9.88 34.13 -10.91
CA HIS A 306 8.84 33.39 -11.63
C HIS A 306 8.35 34.21 -12.82
N PRO A 307 8.30 33.64 -14.04
CA PRO A 307 7.90 34.36 -15.25
C PRO A 307 6.39 34.48 -15.45
N TYR A 308 5.58 33.81 -14.63
CA TYR A 308 4.12 33.83 -14.71
C TYR A 308 3.44 33.79 -13.33
N PRO A 309 3.64 34.80 -12.46
CA PRO A 309 3.18 34.76 -11.08
C PRO A 309 1.65 34.74 -10.89
N GLN A 310 0.87 34.97 -11.95
CA GLN A 310 -0.58 34.91 -11.88
C GLN A 310 -1.12 33.50 -11.61
N SER A 311 -0.37 32.45 -11.96
CA SER A 311 -0.75 31.05 -11.71
C SER A 311 -1.00 30.76 -10.22
N PHE A 312 -0.30 31.42 -9.31
CA PHE A 312 -0.47 31.26 -7.87
C PHE A 312 -1.84 31.74 -7.36
N TYR A 313 -2.56 32.51 -8.17
CA TYR A 313 -3.82 33.17 -7.82
C TYR A 313 -5.02 32.61 -8.61
N ALA A 314 -4.81 31.61 -9.47
CA ALA A 314 -5.87 31.08 -10.34
C ALA A 314 -6.94 30.26 -9.61
N ASP A 315 -6.55 29.54 -8.55
CA ASP A 315 -7.45 28.62 -7.82
C ASP A 315 -8.12 29.29 -6.60
N GLY A 316 -7.70 30.50 -6.25
CA GLY A 316 -8.13 31.20 -5.03
C GLY A 316 -9.21 32.23 -5.31
N ALA A 317 -10.33 32.15 -4.58
CA ALA A 317 -11.30 33.24 -4.49
C ALA A 317 -10.68 34.42 -3.71
N ILE A 318 -9.89 35.26 -4.39
CA ILE A 318 -9.40 36.50 -3.80
C ILE A 318 -10.60 37.45 -3.71
N ARG A 319 -10.96 37.85 -2.49
CA ARG A 319 -12.06 38.79 -2.25
C ARG A 319 -11.80 40.09 -3.01
N GLY A 320 -12.48 40.28 -4.14
CA GLY A 320 -12.59 41.56 -4.85
C GLY A 320 -11.43 41.92 -5.81
N ALA A 321 -10.40 41.07 -5.97
CA ALA A 321 -9.29 41.37 -6.88
C ALA A 321 -9.36 40.50 -8.15
N LYS A 322 -9.44 41.15 -9.32
CA LYS A 322 -9.32 40.47 -10.62
C LYS A 322 -7.85 40.47 -11.05
N VAL A 323 -7.25 39.29 -11.16
CA VAL A 323 -5.89 39.12 -11.70
C VAL A 323 -5.98 38.95 -13.22
N ASP A 324 -5.28 39.79 -13.98
CA ASP A 324 -5.19 39.64 -15.43
C ASP A 324 -4.21 38.51 -15.79
N MET A 325 -4.77 37.37 -16.19
CA MET A 325 -4.02 36.17 -16.58
C MET A 325 -3.24 36.33 -17.89
N LYS A 326 -3.53 37.36 -18.70
CA LYS A 326 -2.89 37.59 -20.01
C LYS A 326 -1.77 38.63 -19.96
N GLN A 327 -1.73 39.45 -18.92
CA GLN A 327 -0.70 40.47 -18.75
C GLN A 327 0.68 39.80 -18.57
N LYS A 328 1.72 40.33 -19.23
CA LYS A 328 3.09 39.83 -19.00
C LYS A 328 3.61 40.39 -17.68
N MET A 329 3.81 39.52 -16.70
CA MET A 329 4.34 39.88 -15.38
C MET A 329 5.49 38.96 -15.00
N SER A 330 6.39 39.43 -14.15
CA SER A 330 7.36 38.57 -13.47
C SER A 330 7.37 38.89 -11.98
N MET A 331 7.72 37.89 -11.16
CA MET A 331 7.83 38.04 -9.71
C MET A 331 9.23 37.65 -9.28
N GLN A 332 9.81 38.44 -8.37
CA GLN A 332 10.96 38.05 -7.57
C GLN A 332 10.48 37.80 -6.13
N LEU A 333 10.86 36.66 -5.58
CA LEU A 333 10.50 36.21 -4.24
C LEU A 333 11.79 35.96 -3.45
N THR A 334 11.88 36.53 -2.25
CA THR A 334 12.94 36.25 -1.29
C THR A 334 12.35 35.57 -0.07
N LEU A 335 12.86 34.38 0.24
CA LEU A 335 12.47 33.54 1.36
C LEU A 335 13.58 33.52 2.42
N LYS A 336 13.16 33.53 3.69
CA LYS A 336 14.04 33.31 4.84
C LYS A 336 13.69 31.96 5.48
N VAL A 337 14.68 31.11 5.68
CA VAL A 337 14.58 29.77 6.25
C VAL A 337 15.29 29.77 7.60
N LEU A 338 14.56 29.48 8.67
CA LEU A 338 15.02 29.68 10.04
C LEU A 338 14.85 28.39 10.86
N PRO A 339 15.94 27.74 11.33
CA PRO A 339 15.82 26.62 12.25
C PRO A 339 15.15 27.07 13.55
N GLN A 340 14.29 26.22 14.10
CA GLN A 340 13.62 26.44 15.38
C GLN A 340 14.25 25.57 16.47
N LYS A 341 14.07 25.97 17.74
CA LYS A 341 14.61 25.25 18.90
C LYS A 341 14.00 23.86 19.09
N ASP A 342 12.79 23.64 18.60
CA ASP A 342 12.07 22.37 18.66
C ASP A 342 12.47 21.39 17.53
N GLY A 343 13.47 21.75 16.71
CA GLY A 343 13.93 20.95 15.58
C GLY A 343 13.09 21.12 14.30
N SER A 344 12.02 21.91 14.34
CA SER A 344 11.28 22.33 13.14
C SER A 344 12.02 23.45 12.39
N THR A 345 11.55 23.79 11.20
CA THR A 345 12.09 24.89 10.40
C THR A 345 10.96 25.81 9.95
N ARG A 346 11.15 27.11 10.16
CA ARG A 346 10.27 28.18 9.71
C ARG A 346 10.70 28.68 8.33
N ILE A 347 9.75 28.93 7.44
CA ILE A 347 9.99 29.59 6.16
C ILE A 347 9.10 30.84 6.08
N ASP A 348 9.74 31.99 5.94
CA ASP A 348 9.11 33.29 5.82
C ASP A 348 9.25 33.83 4.39
N VAL A 349 8.20 34.50 3.92
CA VAL A 349 8.32 35.39 2.76
C VAL A 349 8.84 36.74 3.24
N SER A 350 10.12 37.01 2.97
CA SER A 350 10.80 38.25 3.34
C SER A 350 10.44 39.39 2.39
N LYS A 351 10.44 39.11 1.08
CA LYS A 351 10.15 40.11 0.04
C LYS A 351 9.45 39.49 -1.16
N ILE A 352 8.45 40.19 -1.69
CA ILE A 352 7.86 39.94 -3.01
C ILE A 352 8.00 41.24 -3.81
N SER A 353 8.48 41.14 -5.05
CA SER A 353 8.52 42.24 -5.99
C SER A 353 7.94 41.78 -7.31
N VAL A 354 6.97 42.50 -7.86
CA VAL A 354 6.32 42.19 -9.13
C VAL A 354 6.69 43.25 -10.15
N ALA A 355 7.04 42.83 -11.36
CA ALA A 355 7.32 43.71 -12.49
C ALA A 355 6.31 43.45 -13.62
N GLY A 356 5.98 44.50 -14.38
CA GLY A 356 5.05 44.39 -15.52
C GLY A 356 3.57 44.38 -15.16
N GLY A 357 3.21 44.55 -13.87
CA GLY A 357 1.83 44.60 -13.41
C GLY A 357 1.69 44.71 -11.90
N THR A 358 0.46 44.51 -11.40
CA THR A 358 0.18 44.45 -9.95
C THR A 358 -0.50 43.13 -9.63
N LEU A 359 -0.12 42.57 -8.49
CA LEU A 359 -0.76 41.40 -7.91
C LEU A 359 -1.29 41.77 -6.53
N PRO A 360 -2.34 41.09 -6.03
CA PRO A 360 -2.75 41.23 -4.64
C PRO A 360 -1.56 40.99 -3.72
N ASP A 361 -1.39 41.85 -2.70
CA ASP A 361 -0.38 41.67 -1.67
C ASP A 361 -0.82 40.57 -0.69
N ASP A 362 -0.99 39.36 -1.23
CA ASP A 362 -1.40 38.18 -0.48
C ASP A 362 -0.30 37.14 -0.50
N ARG A 363 0.59 37.22 0.50
CA ARG A 363 1.63 36.23 0.74
C ARG A 363 1.07 34.82 0.91
N TYR A 364 -0.21 34.69 1.27
CA TYR A 364 -0.85 33.40 1.44
C TYR A 364 -0.94 32.61 0.14
N ALA A 365 -1.23 33.24 -1.00
CA ALA A 365 -1.36 32.53 -2.27
C ALA A 365 -0.05 31.79 -2.63
N VAL A 366 1.07 32.49 -2.52
CA VAL A 366 2.41 31.93 -2.76
C VAL A 366 2.76 30.88 -1.69
N LEU A 367 2.53 31.19 -0.41
CA LEU A 367 2.79 30.24 0.69
C LEU A 367 1.94 28.98 0.62
N SER A 368 0.70 29.06 0.13
CA SER A 368 -0.20 27.92 -0.07
C SER A 368 0.37 26.97 -1.10
N LYS A 369 0.77 27.48 -2.26
CA LYS A 369 1.39 26.66 -3.31
C LYS A 369 2.72 26.08 -2.87
N ILE A 370 3.51 26.81 -2.08
CA ILE A 370 4.72 26.25 -1.47
C ILE A 370 4.37 25.15 -0.47
N ASN A 371 3.39 25.36 0.43
CA ASN A 371 2.94 24.34 1.39
C ASN A 371 2.51 23.05 0.70
N GLU A 372 1.71 23.15 -0.36
CA GLU A 372 1.24 22.00 -1.16
C GLU A 372 2.41 21.16 -1.72
N GLN A 373 3.56 21.78 -2.00
CA GLN A 373 4.75 21.06 -2.49
C GLN A 373 5.68 20.57 -1.38
N MET A 374 5.47 21.03 -0.14
CA MET A 374 6.29 20.71 1.03
C MET A 374 5.70 19.57 1.89
N GLU A 375 4.39 19.32 1.76
CA GLU A 375 3.70 18.12 2.28
C GLU A 375 4.20 16.83 1.61
#